data_AF-M2A011-F1
#
_entry.id   AF-M2A011-F1
#
_cell.length_a   1.000
_cell.length_b   1.000
_cell.length_c   1.000
_cell.angle_alpha   90.00
_cell.angle_beta   90.00
_cell.angle_gamma   90.00
#
_symmetry.space_group_name_H-M   'P 1'
#
loop_
_entity.id
_entity.type
_entity.pdbx_description
1 polymer ?
#
loop_
_entity_poly.entity_id
_entity_poly.type
_entity_poly.pdbx_seq_one_letter_code
_entity_poly.pdbx_strand_id
1 'polypeptide(L)'
;MFEFNYAEGATIFTALGIWFIVFASLFLFNEFARRKKWVGFFSFVVLPIILTITWFTVLKDVTYTDWFHLAKVYSATAGCIGFWFIRHIEKKDRLTGEVVWRLADNKIALCFPPLILAINILEAVGRDI
;
A
#
# COMPACT_ATOMS: atom_id res chain seq x y z
N MET A 1 2.96 18.35 16.30
CA MET A 1 2.30 19.56 15.77
C MET A 1 2.85 19.77 14.37
N PHE A 2 2.01 19.83 13.33
CA PHE A 2 2.51 20.13 11.98
C PHE A 2 2.96 21.59 11.95
N GLU A 3 4.25 21.83 12.08
CA GLU A 3 4.83 23.15 11.81
C GLU A 3 4.99 23.29 10.31
N PHE A 4 4.07 24.03 9.69
CA PHE A 4 4.28 24.49 8.32
C PHE A 4 5.43 25.49 8.33
N ASN A 5 6.48 25.22 7.56
CA ASN A 5 7.61 26.13 7.40
C ASN A 5 7.15 27.36 6.60
N TYR A 6 6.56 28.33 7.28
CA TYR A 6 6.19 29.63 6.71
C TYR A 6 7.42 30.48 6.31
N ALA A 7 8.62 30.07 6.76
CA ALA A 7 9.89 30.76 6.52
C ALA A 7 10.27 30.86 5.03
N GLU A 8 9.75 29.98 4.17
CA GLU A 8 10.01 29.99 2.71
C GLU A 8 8.84 30.57 1.87
N GLY A 9 7.87 31.25 2.49
CA GLY A 9 6.74 31.88 1.76
C GLY A 9 5.58 30.92 1.45
N ALA A 10 5.56 29.73 2.05
CA ALA A 10 4.40 28.84 1.97
C ALA A 10 3.22 29.45 2.72
N THR A 11 2.15 29.79 2.00
CA THR A 11 0.88 30.28 2.57
C THR A 11 -0.07 29.12 2.83
N ILE A 12 -1.14 29.37 3.60
CA ILE A 12 -2.22 28.39 3.80
C ILE A 12 -2.82 27.96 2.45
N PHE A 13 -2.94 28.88 1.49
CA PHE A 13 -3.43 28.57 0.14
C PHE A 13 -2.50 27.63 -0.62
N THR A 14 -1.17 27.80 -0.52
CA THR A 14 -0.23 26.86 -1.15
C THR A 14 -0.23 25.51 -0.45
N ALA A 15 -0.34 25.46 0.88
CA ALA A 15 -0.42 24.20 1.62
C ALA A 15 -1.70 23.42 1.26
N LEU A 16 -2.85 24.09 1.22
CA LEU A 16 -4.11 23.49 0.77
C LEU A 16 -4.04 23.07 -0.71
N GLY A 17 -3.44 23.89 -1.57
CA GLY A 17 -3.22 23.56 -2.97
C GLY A 17 -2.42 22.28 -3.15
N ILE A 18 -1.27 22.15 -2.47
CA ILE A 18 -0.45 20.94 -2.48
C ILE A 18 -1.25 19.75 -1.94
N TRP A 19 -1.99 19.94 -0.84
CA TRP A 19 -2.81 18.88 -0.25
C TRP A 19 -3.85 18.35 -1.25
N PHE A 20 -4.59 19.23 -1.92
CA PHE A 20 -5.58 18.82 -2.93
C PHE A 20 -4.93 18.14 -4.14
N ILE A 21 -3.77 18.63 -4.60
CA ILE A 21 -3.04 18.02 -5.71
C ILE A 21 -2.57 16.61 -5.36
N VAL A 22 -1.97 16.43 -4.18
CA VAL A 22 -1.52 15.11 -3.70
C VAL A 22 -2.72 14.18 -3.52
N PHE A 23 -3.79 14.67 -2.90
CA PHE A 23 -5.02 13.91 -2.71
C PHE A 23 -5.62 13.45 -4.05
N ALA A 24 -5.80 14.37 -5.00
CA ALA A 24 -6.35 14.07 -6.32
C ALA A 24 -5.43 13.10 -7.09
N SER A 25 -4.12 13.28 -7.01
CA SER A 25 -3.15 12.39 -7.67
C SER A 25 -3.22 10.98 -7.10
N LEU A 26 -3.25 10.83 -5.77
CA LEU A 26 -3.38 9.54 -5.10
C LEU A 26 -4.73 8.87 -5.42
N PHE A 27 -5.81 9.65 -5.47
CA PHE A 27 -7.14 9.15 -5.82
C PHE A 27 -7.19 8.62 -7.26
N LEU A 28 -6.67 9.40 -8.21
CA LEU A 28 -6.59 8.99 -9.63
C LEU A 28 -5.70 7.77 -9.80
N PHE A 29 -4.54 7.75 -9.15
CA PHE A 29 -3.63 6.61 -9.17
C PHE A 29 -4.28 5.35 -8.61
N ASN A 30 -4.99 5.47 -7.47
CA ASN A 30 -5.72 4.35 -6.89
C ASN A 30 -6.81 3.81 -7.83
N GLU A 31 -7.56 4.69 -8.50
CA GLU A 31 -8.56 4.27 -9.47
C GLU A 31 -7.90 3.56 -10.68
N PHE A 32 -6.76 4.05 -11.15
CA PHE A 32 -6.01 3.42 -12.24
C PHE A 32 -5.46 2.04 -11.84
N ALA A 33 -4.87 1.94 -10.65
CA ALA A 33 -4.40 0.69 -10.06
C ALA A 33 -5.54 -0.33 -9.87
N ARG A 34 -6.74 0.16 -9.53
CA ARG A 34 -7.95 -0.67 -9.37
C ARG A 34 -8.50 -1.19 -10.69
N ARG A 35 -8.41 -0.40 -11.76
CA ARG A 35 -8.93 -0.75 -13.10
C ARG A 35 -8.01 -1.72 -13.85
N LYS A 36 -6.71 -1.65 -13.65
CA LYS A 36 -5.72 -2.42 -14.42
C LYS A 36 -4.95 -3.39 -13.51
N LYS A 37 -5.15 -4.69 -13.71
CA LYS A 37 -4.49 -5.77 -12.93
C LYS A 37 -2.96 -5.59 -12.84
N TRP A 38 -2.33 -5.24 -13.96
CA TRP A 38 -0.89 -5.02 -14.09
C TRP A 38 -0.39 -3.80 -13.32
N VAL A 39 -1.19 -2.73 -13.23
CA VAL A 39 -0.80 -1.52 -12.48
C VAL A 39 -0.83 -1.82 -10.99
N GLY A 40 -1.83 -2.55 -10.51
CA GLY A 40 -1.83 -3.07 -9.14
C GLY A 40 -0.60 -3.93 -8.84
N PHE A 41 -0.27 -4.88 -9.74
CA PHE A 41 0.92 -5.72 -9.58
C PHE A 41 2.22 -4.90 -9.54
N PHE A 42 2.38 -3.94 -10.46
CA PHE A 42 3.53 -3.05 -10.46
C PHE A 42 3.62 -2.26 -9.15
N SER A 43 2.51 -1.70 -8.68
CA SER A 43 2.46 -0.83 -7.50
C SER A 43 2.74 -1.56 -6.18
N PHE A 44 2.33 -2.83 -6.07
CA PHE A 44 2.45 -3.60 -4.83
C PHE A 44 3.61 -4.61 -4.82
N VAL A 45 4.26 -4.87 -5.97
CA VAL A 45 5.37 -5.82 -6.06
C VAL A 45 6.62 -5.16 -6.62
N VAL A 46 6.55 -4.64 -7.85
CA VAL A 46 7.73 -4.09 -8.55
C VAL A 46 8.24 -2.83 -7.87
N LEU A 47 7.35 -1.89 -7.58
CA LEU A 47 7.70 -0.62 -6.96
C LEU A 47 8.32 -0.80 -5.56
N PRO A 48 7.76 -1.61 -4.64
CA PRO A 48 8.40 -1.91 -3.37
C PRO A 48 9.80 -2.53 -3.51
N ILE A 49 10.01 -3.44 -4.46
CA ILE A 49 11.35 -4.03 -4.69
C ILE A 49 12.37 -2.97 -5.09
N ILE A 50 12.02 -2.07 -6.02
CA ILE A 50 12.89 -0.98 -6.45
C ILE A 50 13.20 -0.03 -5.28
N LEU A 51 12.18 0.31 -4.48
CA LEU A 51 12.34 1.15 -3.30
C LEU A 51 13.24 0.50 -2.25
N THR A 52 13.05 -0.79 -1.96
CA THR A 52 13.91 -1.55 -1.05
C THR A 52 15.37 -1.47 -1.51
N ILE A 53 15.65 -1.75 -2.78
CA ILE A 53 17.03 -1.66 -3.31
C ILE A 53 17.59 -0.24 -3.14
N THR A 54 16.77 0.77 -3.44
CA THR A 54 17.18 2.18 -3.37
C THR A 54 17.50 2.62 -1.94
N TRP A 55 16.69 2.21 -0.96
CA TRP A 55 16.88 2.51 0.47
C TRP A 55 18.17 1.92 1.02
N PHE A 56 18.51 0.69 0.62
CA PHE A 56 19.72 0.02 1.10
C PHE A 56 20.99 0.40 0.33
N THR A 57 20.88 1.16 -0.77
CA THR A 57 22.03 1.57 -1.60
C THR A 57 22.26 3.07 -1.55
N VAL A 58 21.46 3.85 -2.27
CA VAL A 58 21.68 5.28 -2.51
C VAL A 58 21.12 6.15 -1.38
N LEU A 59 20.03 5.70 -0.74
CA LEU A 59 19.33 6.46 0.27
C LEU A 59 19.61 5.97 1.71
N LYS A 60 20.69 5.20 1.91
CA LYS A 60 21.01 4.59 3.20
C LYS A 60 21.18 5.60 4.33
N ASP A 61 21.76 6.76 4.03
CA ASP A 61 22.07 7.80 5.03
C ASP A 61 20.89 8.73 5.33
N VAL A 62 19.81 8.66 4.54
CA VAL A 62 18.60 9.50 4.69
C VAL A 62 17.35 8.70 5.05
N THR A 63 17.37 7.38 4.89
CA THR A 63 16.19 6.53 5.11
C THR A 63 16.15 5.99 6.54
N TYR A 64 15.00 6.15 7.20
CA TYR A 64 14.73 5.50 8.47
C TYR A 64 14.51 4.00 8.27
N THR A 65 15.55 3.20 8.47
CA THR A 65 15.50 1.72 8.38
C THR A 65 15.33 1.05 9.74
N ASP A 66 14.72 1.74 10.72
CA ASP A 66 14.44 1.11 12.00
C ASP A 66 13.53 -0.11 11.82
N TRP A 67 13.67 -1.08 12.71
CA TRP A 67 12.88 -2.31 12.68
C TRP A 67 11.39 -2.05 12.52
N PHE A 68 10.85 -1.05 13.23
CA PHE A 68 9.44 -0.67 13.16
C PHE A 68 9.03 -0.04 11.83
N HIS A 69 9.88 0.81 11.26
CA HIS A 69 9.62 1.44 9.96
C HIS A 69 9.56 0.38 8.86
N LEU A 70 10.50 -0.57 8.88
CA LEU A 70 10.50 -1.71 7.96
C LEU A 70 9.30 -2.63 8.20
N ALA A 71 8.98 -2.97 9.45
CA ALA A 71 7.84 -3.81 9.80
C ALA A 71 6.53 -3.26 9.22
N LYS A 72 6.25 -1.97 9.43
CA LYS A 72 5.05 -1.32 8.88
C LYS A 72 4.98 -1.34 7.36
N VAL A 73 6.09 -1.00 6.69
CA VAL A 73 6.12 -0.96 5.21
C VAL A 73 5.86 -2.35 4.63
N TYR A 74 6.53 -3.38 5.16
CA TYR A 74 6.35 -4.74 4.67
C TYR A 74 5.00 -5.34 5.06
N SER A 75 4.50 -5.04 6.25
CA SER A 75 3.17 -5.46 6.71
C SER A 75 2.05 -4.86 5.84
N ALA A 76 2.12 -3.56 5.54
CA ALA A 76 1.20 -2.90 4.61
C ALA A 76 1.30 -3.48 3.19
N THR A 77 2.52 -3.72 2.70
CA THR A 77 2.76 -4.31 1.37
C THR A 77 2.19 -5.73 1.28
N ALA A 78 2.40 -6.56 2.30
CA ALA A 78 1.84 -7.90 2.39
C ALA A 78 0.30 -7.88 2.40
N GLY A 79 -0.30 -6.93 3.13
CA GLY A 79 -1.74 -6.68 3.12
C GLY A 79 -2.28 -6.36 1.72
N CYS A 80 -1.62 -5.43 1.01
CA CYS A 80 -2.00 -5.05 -0.35
C CYS A 80 -1.87 -6.22 -1.35
N ILE A 81 -0.78 -6.99 -1.26
CA ILE A 81 -0.57 -8.19 -2.10
C ILE A 81 -1.65 -9.24 -1.81
N GLY A 82 -1.94 -9.52 -0.54
CA GLY A 82 -2.98 -10.48 -0.16
C GLY A 82 -4.37 -10.05 -0.65
N PHE A 83 -4.72 -8.76 -0.54
CA PHE A 83 -5.96 -8.24 -1.09
C PHE A 83 -6.00 -8.33 -2.63
N TRP A 84 -4.87 -8.05 -3.30
CA TRP A 84 -4.74 -8.22 -4.73
C TRP A 84 -4.99 -9.68 -5.14
N PHE A 85 -4.43 -10.65 -4.42
CA PHE A 85 -4.69 -12.08 -4.63
C PHE A 85 -6.15 -12.46 -4.40
N ILE A 86 -6.78 -12.07 -3.30
CA ILE A 86 -8.20 -12.33 -3.02
C ILE A 86 -9.09 -11.82 -4.16
N ARG A 87 -8.74 -10.66 -4.72
CA ARG A 87 -9.49 -10.03 -5.81
C ARG A 87 -9.23 -10.63 -7.19
N HIS A 88 -8.03 -11.12 -7.46
CA HIS A 88 -7.61 -11.49 -8.83
C HIS A 88 -7.48 -13.00 -9.04
N ILE A 89 -7.39 -13.80 -7.97
CA ILE A 89 -7.41 -15.26 -8.06
C ILE A 89 -8.86 -15.71 -8.26
N GLU A 90 -9.18 -15.95 -9.52
CA GLU A 90 -10.43 -16.52 -9.98
C GLU A 90 -10.07 -17.70 -10.89
N LYS A 91 -10.51 -18.90 -10.53
CA LYS A 91 -10.38 -20.09 -11.36
C LYS A 91 -11.49 -20.06 -12.41
N LYS A 92 -11.12 -19.91 -13.67
CA LYS A 92 -12.03 -20.00 -14.80
C LYS A 92 -11.92 -21.36 -15.46
N ASP A 93 -13.04 -21.91 -15.89
CA ASP A 93 -13.06 -23.12 -16.69
C ASP A 93 -12.39 -22.84 -18.04
N ARG A 94 -11.51 -23.74 -18.46
CA ARG A 94 -10.70 -23.58 -19.67
C ARG A 94 -11.51 -23.82 -20.96
N LEU A 95 -12.66 -24.47 -20.85
CA LEU A 95 -13.53 -24.82 -21.98
C LEU A 95 -14.72 -23.86 -22.14
N THR A 96 -15.35 -23.42 -21.04
CA THR A 96 -16.54 -22.55 -21.07
C THR A 96 -16.25 -21.08 -20.73
N GLY A 97 -15.07 -20.79 -20.16
CA GLY A 97 -14.69 -19.44 -19.72
C GLY A 97 -15.43 -18.96 -18.46
N GLU A 98 -16.30 -19.79 -17.89
CA GLU A 98 -17.07 -19.47 -16.68
C GLU A 98 -16.18 -19.51 -15.43
N VAL A 99 -16.50 -18.67 -14.45
CA VAL A 99 -15.76 -18.63 -13.18
C VAL A 99 -16.22 -19.79 -12.29
N VAL A 100 -15.38 -20.81 -12.13
CA VAL A 100 -15.66 -22.01 -11.34
C VAL A 100 -15.54 -21.70 -9.84
N TRP A 101 -14.56 -20.88 -9.46
CA TRP A 101 -14.35 -20.52 -8.05
C TRP A 101 -13.53 -19.25 -7.92
N ARG A 102 -13.87 -18.39 -6.96
CA ARG A 102 -13.10 -17.19 -6.62
C ARG A 102 -12.58 -17.29 -5.21
N LEU A 103 -11.35 -16.82 -4.99
CA LEU A 103 -10.80 -16.76 -3.63
C LEU A 103 -11.62 -15.81 -2.72
N ALA A 104 -12.30 -14.83 -3.32
CA ALA A 104 -13.25 -13.95 -2.64
C ALA A 104 -14.47 -14.68 -2.05
N ASP A 105 -14.84 -15.87 -2.53
CA ASP A 105 -15.98 -16.64 -2.00
C ASP A 105 -15.59 -17.47 -0.77
N ASN A 106 -14.29 -17.55 -0.44
CA ASN A 106 -13.79 -18.29 0.70
C ASN A 106 -13.80 -17.43 1.97
N LYS A 107 -14.60 -17.84 2.96
CA LYS A 107 -14.71 -17.16 4.26
C LYS A 107 -13.37 -17.03 5.00
N ILE A 108 -12.47 -18.00 4.84
CA ILE A 108 -11.13 -17.96 5.46
C ILE A 108 -10.26 -16.89 4.81
N ALA A 109 -10.33 -16.75 3.47
CA ALA A 109 -9.58 -15.72 2.76
C ALA A 109 -10.08 -14.31 3.11
N LEU A 110 -11.40 -14.15 3.38
CA LEU A 110 -11.99 -12.90 3.83
C LEU A 110 -11.61 -12.51 5.27
N CYS A 111 -11.03 -13.42 6.07
CA CYS A 111 -10.46 -13.10 7.37
C CYS A 111 -9.06 -12.46 7.27
N PHE A 112 -8.42 -12.47 6.10
CA PHE A 112 -7.08 -11.90 5.93
C PHE A 112 -7.05 -10.37 6.12
N PRO A 113 -7.96 -9.56 5.53
CA PRO A 113 -7.96 -8.11 5.76
C PRO A 113 -8.07 -7.66 7.23
N PRO A 114 -8.99 -8.19 8.06
CA PRO A 114 -9.03 -7.82 9.47
C PRO A 114 -7.81 -8.33 10.25
N LEU A 115 -7.22 -9.47 9.86
CA LEU A 115 -6.04 -10.02 10.52
C LEU A 115 -4.80 -9.14 10.31
N ILE A 116 -4.52 -8.73 9.07
CA ILE A 116 -3.36 -7.87 8.79
C ILE A 116 -3.51 -6.49 9.46
N LEU A 117 -4.74 -5.98 9.53
CA LEU A 117 -5.05 -4.76 10.28
C LEU A 117 -4.75 -4.92 11.77
N ALA A 118 -5.17 -6.04 12.38
CA ALA A 118 -4.87 -6.33 13.78
C ALA A 118 -3.36 -6.40 14.04
N ILE A 119 -2.59 -7.03 13.15
CA ILE A 119 -1.12 -7.09 13.24
C ILE A 119 -0.52 -5.68 13.20
N ASN A 120 -0.96 -4.81 12.28
CA ASN A 120 -0.46 -3.43 12.19
C ASN A 120 -0.75 -2.62 13.46
N ILE A 121 -1.90 -2.85 14.10
CA ILE A 121 -2.25 -2.22 15.38
C ILE A 121 -1.36 -2.77 16.50
N LEU A 122 -1.16 -4.08 16.57
CA LEU A 122 -0.29 -4.71 17.57
C LEU A 122 1.17 -4.26 17.46
N GLU A 123 1.69 -4.16 16.23
CA GLU A 123 3.02 -3.61 15.98
C GLU A 123 3.11 -2.18 16.53
N ALA A 124 2.12 -1.33 16.23
CA ALA A 124 2.08 0.04 16.72
C ALA A 124 2.06 0.12 18.25
N VAL A 125 1.21 -0.68 18.91
CA VAL A 125 1.15 -0.74 20.38
C VAL A 125 2.46 -1.26 20.97
N GLY A 126 3.06 -2.29 20.38
CA GLY A 126 4.32 -2.88 20.85
C GLY A 126 5.53 -1.94 20.75
N ARG A 127 5.50 -0.96 19.83
CA ARG A 127 6.52 0.11 19.78
C ARG A 127 6.36 1.11 20.92
N ASP A 128 5.12 1.40 21.30
CA ASP A 128 4.78 2.44 22.27
C ASP A 128 5.02 1.98 23.73
N ILE A 129 5.35 0.70 23.96
CA ILE A 129 5.75 0.10 25.24
C ILE A 129 7.27 0.17 25.42
#